data_AF-A0A9E4IS92-F1
#
_entry.id   AF-A0A9E4IS92-F1
#
_cell.length_a   1.000
_cell.length_b   1.000
_cell.length_c   1.000
_cell.angle_alpha   90.00
_cell.angle_beta   90.00
_cell.angle_gamma   90.00
#
_symmetry.space_group_name_H-M   'P 1'
#
loop_
_entity.id
_entity.type
_entity.pdbx_description
1 polymer ?
#
loop_
_entity_poly.entity_id
_entity_poly.type
_entity_poly.pdbx_seq_one_letter_code
_entity_poly.pdbx_strand_id
1 'polypeptide(L)'
;HDSRGRSLREISLDGRLFRYPCSYMIYTAAFEALPETALDAIYRRMWAVLSGEVAESPYDRLALADRQVIVEILRDTKPGLPDYFGTVTR
;
A
#
# COMPACT_ATOMS: atom_id res chain seq x y z
N HIS A 1 12.11 3.29 -4.77
CA HIS A 1 11.53 2.89 -6.07
C HIS A 1 11.59 1.39 -6.14
N ASP A 2 10.57 0.75 -6.71
CA ASP A 2 10.58 -0.70 -6.94
C ASP A 2 11.52 -1.08 -8.08
N SER A 3 11.64 -2.37 -8.37
CA SER A 3 12.47 -2.89 -9.47
C SER A 3 12.06 -2.37 -10.87
N ARG A 4 10.84 -1.83 -11.00
CA ARG A 4 10.27 -1.25 -12.24
C ARG A 4 10.31 0.28 -12.24
N GLY A 5 10.95 0.91 -11.26
CA GLY A 5 11.08 2.38 -11.15
C GLY A 5 9.88 3.11 -10.51
N ARG A 6 8.82 2.41 -10.14
CA ARG A 6 7.59 2.97 -9.56
C ARG A 6 7.79 3.35 -8.09
N SER A 7 7.01 4.31 -7.60
CA SER A 7 7.08 4.77 -6.20
C SER A 7 5.73 5.26 -5.72
N LEU A 8 5.39 5.02 -4.45
CA LEU A 8 4.20 5.61 -3.82
C LEU A 8 4.22 7.15 -3.75
N ARG A 9 5.39 7.78 -3.95
CA ARG A 9 5.55 9.24 -4.05
C ARG A 9 5.41 9.78 -5.48
N GLU A 10 5.14 8.93 -6.45
CA GLU A 10 5.00 9.34 -7.85
C GLU A 10 3.82 10.30 -7.99
N ILE A 11 4.08 11.51 -8.51
CA ILE A 11 3.08 12.55 -8.67
C ILE A 11 2.29 12.31 -9.95
N SER A 12 0.98 12.58 -9.91
CA SER A 12 0.13 12.57 -11.10
C SER A 12 -0.46 13.96 -11.37
N LEU A 13 -0.61 14.31 -12.65
CA LEU A 13 -1.16 15.60 -13.08
C LEU A 13 -2.61 15.48 -13.60
N ASP A 14 -3.24 14.32 -13.42
CA ASP A 14 -4.56 13.94 -13.93
C ASP A 14 -5.67 14.01 -12.87
N GLY A 15 -5.49 14.83 -11.83
CA GLY A 15 -6.53 15.11 -10.82
C GLY A 15 -6.33 14.43 -9.46
N ARG A 16 -5.20 13.72 -9.25
CA ARG A 16 -4.76 13.26 -7.92
C ARG A 16 -3.28 13.57 -7.73
N LEU A 17 -2.90 14.10 -6.56
CA LEU A 17 -1.51 14.49 -6.30
C LEU A 17 -0.54 13.31 -6.39
N PHE A 18 -0.95 12.12 -5.95
CA PHE A 18 -0.16 10.90 -6.07
C PHE A 18 -0.83 9.91 -7.02
N ARG A 19 -0.02 9.26 -7.85
CA ARG A 19 -0.45 8.25 -8.83
C ARG A 19 -1.09 7.04 -8.15
N TYR A 20 -0.50 6.57 -7.05
CA TYR A 20 -0.99 5.41 -6.32
C TYR A 20 -1.68 5.88 -5.02
N PRO A 21 -2.93 5.48 -4.75
CA PRO A 21 -3.70 5.90 -3.57
C PRO A 21 -3.26 5.16 -2.28
N CYS A 22 -1.95 5.12 -2.01
CA CYS A 22 -1.36 4.62 -0.78
C CYS A 22 -0.38 5.67 -0.25
N SER A 23 -0.49 6.01 1.04
CA SER A 23 0.31 7.08 1.62
C SER A 23 1.79 6.70 1.67
N TYR A 24 2.65 7.58 1.17
CA TYR A 24 4.10 7.44 1.31
C TYR A 24 4.60 7.56 2.75
N MET A 25 3.74 7.97 3.69
CA MET A 25 4.09 8.11 5.11
C MET A 25 4.48 6.77 5.76
N ILE A 26 4.13 5.64 5.14
CA ILE A 26 4.55 4.30 5.57
C ILE A 26 6.08 4.14 5.63
N TYR A 27 6.84 5.00 4.94
CA TYR A 27 8.32 5.00 4.94
C TYR A 27 8.94 5.99 5.95
N THR A 28 8.13 6.63 6.80
CA THR A 28 8.65 7.63 7.74
C THR A 28 9.15 6.96 9.02
N ALA A 29 10.17 7.55 9.66
CA ALA A 29 10.65 7.09 10.96
C ALA A 29 9.54 7.06 12.03
N ALA A 30 8.57 7.98 11.95
CA ALA A 30 7.42 8.00 12.85
C ALA A 30 6.52 6.76 12.69
N PHE A 31 6.36 6.24 11.47
CA PHE A 31 5.63 5.01 11.23
C PHE A 31 6.41 3.80 11.78
N GLU A 32 7.70 3.70 11.48
CA GLU A 32 8.55 2.60 11.96
C GLU A 32 8.71 2.58 13.49
N ALA A 33 8.58 3.73 14.16
CA ALA A 33 8.66 3.85 15.61
C ALA A 33 7.37 3.47 16.35
N LEU A 34 6.30 3.11 15.63
CA LEU A 34 5.07 2.65 16.25
C LEU A 34 5.30 1.32 17.00
N PRO A 35 4.59 1.07 18.12
CA PRO A 35 4.61 -0.23 18.78
C PRO A 35 4.22 -1.36 17.82
N GLU A 36 4.84 -2.53 17.97
CA GLU A 36 4.65 -3.68 17.09
C GLU A 36 3.17 -4.07 16.91
N THR A 37 2.39 -4.04 18.00
CA THR A 37 0.95 -4.34 17.96
C THR A 37 0.14 -3.33 17.14
N ALA A 38 0.54 -2.05 17.16
CA ALA A 38 -0.09 -1.02 16.35
C ALA A 38 0.30 -1.16 14.87
N LEU A 39 1.57 -1.47 14.59
CA LEU A 39 2.04 -1.76 13.23
C LEU A 39 1.30 -2.95 12.63
N ASP A 40 1.19 -4.07 13.36
CA ASP A 40 0.49 -5.26 12.88
C ASP A 40 -0.99 -4.96 12.61
N ALA A 41 -1.67 -4.23 13.48
CA ALA A 41 -3.07 -3.83 13.26
C ALA A 41 -3.23 -2.98 11.99
N ILE A 42 -2.31 -2.05 11.73
CA ILE A 42 -2.31 -1.23 10.51
C ILE A 42 -2.06 -2.10 9.28
N TYR A 43 -1.04 -2.97 9.31
CA TYR A 43 -0.73 -3.84 8.18
C TYR A 43 -1.86 -4.82 7.86
N ARG A 44 -2.51 -5.41 8.86
CA ARG A 44 -3.68 -6.27 8.66
C ARG A 44 -4.81 -5.51 7.99
N ARG A 45 -5.14 -4.31 8.48
CA ARG A 45 -6.20 -3.50 7.88
C ARG A 45 -5.85 -3.11 6.45
N MET A 46 -4.60 -2.74 6.20
CA MET A 46 -4.09 -2.41 4.89
C MET A 46 -4.19 -3.61 3.94
N TRP A 47 -3.79 -4.80 4.37
CA TRP A 47 -3.91 -6.02 3.59
C TRP A 47 -5.37 -6.40 3.31
N ALA A 48 -6.27 -6.29 4.29
CA ALA A 48 -7.70 -6.54 4.08
C ALA A 48 -8.28 -5.63 2.98
N VAL A 49 -7.84 -4.37 2.90
CA VAL A 49 -8.18 -3.50 1.77
C VAL A 49 -7.48 -3.97 0.50
N LEU A 50 -6.15 -4.03 0.46
CA LEU A 50 -5.39 -4.26 -0.77
C LEU A 50 -5.64 -5.64 -1.40
N SER A 51 -5.97 -6.66 -0.62
CA SER A 51 -6.34 -8.00 -1.11
C SER A 51 -7.76 -8.11 -1.69
N GLY A 52 -8.55 -7.04 -1.56
CA GLY A 52 -9.96 -7.01 -1.96
C GLY A 52 -10.92 -7.67 -0.97
N GLU A 53 -10.45 -8.11 0.21
CA GLU A 53 -11.33 -8.61 1.28
C GLU A 53 -12.31 -7.54 1.76
N VAL A 54 -11.85 -6.29 1.83
CA VAL A 54 -12.69 -5.11 2.09
C VAL A 54 -12.71 -4.21 0.86
N ALA A 55 -13.83 -4.22 0.16
CA ALA A 55 -14.09 -3.44 -1.05
C ALA A 55 -15.21 -2.41 -0.90
N GLU A 56 -15.76 -2.25 0.31
CA GLU A 56 -16.81 -1.28 0.61
C GLU A 56 -16.26 0.16 0.66
N SER A 57 -17.15 1.15 0.61
CA SER A 57 -16.79 2.57 0.79
C SER A 57 -15.95 2.78 2.06
N PRO A 58 -14.83 3.54 2.00
CA PRO A 58 -14.39 4.39 0.89
C PRO A 58 -13.44 3.70 -0.13
N TYR A 59 -13.29 2.37 -0.07
CA TYR A 59 -12.34 1.60 -0.88
C TYR A 59 -12.93 1.03 -2.18
N ASP A 60 -14.21 1.26 -2.42
CA ASP A 60 -14.95 0.91 -3.64
C ASP A 60 -14.32 1.51 -4.90
N ARG A 61 -13.66 2.68 -4.76
CA ARG A 61 -12.99 3.41 -5.85
C ARG A 61 -11.57 2.94 -6.14
N LEU A 62 -11.03 2.01 -5.34
CA LEU A 62 -9.66 1.51 -5.52
C LEU A 62 -9.68 0.35 -6.53
N ALA A 63 -9.20 0.63 -7.75
CA ALA A 63 -9.19 -0.34 -8.83
C ALA A 63 -8.23 -1.51 -8.55
N LEU A 64 -8.52 -2.69 -9.11
CA LEU A 64 -7.67 -3.87 -8.98
C LEU A 64 -6.23 -3.61 -9.43
N ALA A 65 -6.05 -2.90 -10.55
CA ALA A 65 -4.73 -2.52 -11.04
C ALA A 65 -3.94 -1.70 -10.02
N ASP A 66 -4.58 -0.75 -9.34
CA ASP A 66 -3.93 0.05 -8.30
C ASP A 66 -3.52 -0.81 -7.11
N ARG A 67 -4.39 -1.74 -6.67
CA ARG A 67 -4.08 -2.68 -5.58
C ARG A 67 -2.84 -3.52 -5.90
N GLN A 68 -2.81 -4.09 -7.10
CA GLN A 68 -1.69 -4.90 -7.57
C GLN A 68 -0.39 -4.10 -7.58
N VAL A 69 -0.41 -2.90 -8.18
CA VAL A 69 0.79 -2.06 -8.26
C VAL A 69 1.27 -1.62 -6.88
N ILE A 70 0.36 -1.23 -5.98
CA ILE A 70 0.71 -0.85 -4.61
C ILE A 70 1.38 -2.02 -3.89
N VAL A 71 0.81 -3.23 -3.96
CA VAL A 71 1.38 -4.40 -3.28
C VAL A 71 2.74 -4.80 -3.86
N GLU A 72 2.91 -4.75 -5.18
CA GLU A 72 4.21 -4.96 -5.81
C GLU A 72 5.25 -3.95 -5.32
N ILE A 73 4.90 -2.66 -5.30
CA ILE A 73 5.82 -1.62 -4.81
C ILE A 73 6.18 -1.87 -3.35
N LEU A 74 5.20 -2.19 -2.49
CA LEU A 74 5.44 -2.44 -1.08
C LEU A 74 6.36 -3.65 -0.87
N ARG A 75 6.12 -4.76 -1.57
CA ARG A 75 6.94 -5.98 -1.47
C ARG A 75 8.39 -5.75 -1.90
N ASP A 76 8.61 -4.92 -2.93
CA ASP A 76 9.95 -4.59 -3.41
C ASP A 76 10.66 -3.57 -2.51
N THR A 77 9.93 -2.69 -1.82
CA THR A 77 10.53 -1.47 -1.26
C THR A 77 10.31 -1.23 0.23
N LYS A 78 9.43 -1.96 0.91
CA LYS A 78 9.19 -1.82 2.36
C LYS A 78 9.87 -2.94 3.15
N PRO A 79 11.01 -2.68 3.81
CA PRO A 79 11.59 -3.63 4.76
C PRO A 79 10.63 -3.92 5.91
N GLY A 80 10.58 -5.17 6.35
CA GLY A 80 9.68 -5.59 7.44
C GLY A 80 8.19 -5.62 7.05
N LEU A 81 7.87 -5.61 5.75
CA LEU A 81 6.51 -5.88 5.30
C LEU A 81 6.12 -7.33 5.69
N PRO A 82 4.94 -7.56 6.28
CA PRO A 82 4.54 -8.90 6.67
C PRO A 82 4.40 -9.87 5.49
N ASP A 83 4.75 -11.15 5.70
CA ASP A 83 4.78 -12.18 4.65
C ASP A 83 3.41 -12.49 4.03
N TYR A 84 2.32 -12.14 4.71
CA TYR A 84 0.97 -12.30 4.18
C TYR A 84 0.63 -11.32 3.04
N PHE A 85 1.49 -10.33 2.75
CA PHE A 85 1.38 -9.49 1.56
C PHE A 85 1.72 -10.31 0.30
N GLY A 86 0.72 -11.04 -0.19
CA GLY A 86 0.81 -11.89 -1.37
C GLY A 86 0.45 -11.18 -2.69
N THR A 87 0.38 -11.95 -3.77
CA THR A 87 -0.09 -11.44 -5.06
C THR A 87 -1.60 -11.17 -5.00
N VAL A 88 -2.04 -9.98 -5.42
CA VAL A 88 -3.46 -9.61 -5.47
C VAL A 88 -4.06 -10.08 -6.80
N THR A 89 -5.06 -10.96 -6.73
CA THR A 89 -5.69 -11.57 -7.92
C THR A 89 -7.13 -11.12 -8.14
N ARG A 90 -7.75 -10.42 -7.19
CA ARG A 90 -9.16 -10.02 -7.21
C ARG A 90 -9.35 -8.66 -6.55
#